data_AF-A0AAW7F3X3-F1
#
_entry.id   AF-A0AAW7F3X3-F1
#
_cell.length_a   1.000
_cell.length_b   1.000
_cell.length_c   1.000
_cell.angle_alpha   90.00
_cell.angle_beta   90.00
_cell.angle_gamma   90.00
#
_symmetry.space_group_name_H-M   'P 1'
#
loop_
_entity.id
_entity.type
_entity.pdbx_description
1 polymer ?
#
loop_
_entity_poly.entity_id
_entity_poly.type
_entity_poly.pdbx_seq_one_letter_code
_entity_poly.pdbx_strand_id
1 'polypeptide(L)' 'MKLAKIIVDLAIFLEFTSPDLLDPDCAVEAMEGISAELQSLNHEDRDNMANIFKNLSKKYTSDKAEYVRNLPESLGII' A
#
# COMPACT_ATOMS: atom_id res chain seq x y z
N MET A 1 -8.40 -10.79 -5.41
CA MET A 1 -7.86 -9.50 -5.91
C MET A 1 -8.61 -8.23 -5.48
N LYS A 2 -9.91 -8.24 -5.15
CA LYS A 2 -10.61 -7.00 -4.75
C LYS A 2 -10.10 -6.41 -3.42
N LEU A 3 -9.77 -7.24 -2.43
CA LEU A 3 -9.20 -6.79 -1.15
C LEU A 3 -7.85 -6.08 -1.33
N ALA A 4 -6.92 -6.68 -2.08
CA ALA A 4 -5.64 -6.05 -2.39
C ALA A 4 -5.80 -4.67 -3.08
N LYS A 5 -6.80 -4.52 -3.96
CA LYS A 5 -7.11 -3.22 -4.57
C LYS A 5 -7.60 -2.21 -3.52
N ILE A 6 -8.46 -2.63 -2.58
CA ILE A 6 -8.93 -1.76 -1.50
C ILE A 6 -7.76 -1.26 -0.65
N ILE A 7 -6.82 -2.15 -0.30
CA ILE A 7 -5.61 -1.80 0.46
C ILE A 7 -4.77 -0.78 -0.34
N VAL A 8 -4.53 -1.04 -1.63
CA VAL A 8 -3.77 -0.13 -2.49
C VAL A 8 -4.46 1.23 -2.64
N ASP A 9 -5.78 1.26 -2.85
CA ASP A 9 -6.54 2.51 -2.95
C ASP A 9 -6.47 3.31 -1.63
N LEU A 10 -6.55 2.63 -0.49
CA LEU A 10 -6.38 3.24 0.83
C LEU A 10 -4.95 3.77 1.02
N ALA A 11 -3.94 3.00 0.63
CA ALA A 11 -2.55 3.43 0.72
C ALA A 11 -2.28 4.67 -0.15
N ILE A 12 -2.89 4.75 -1.33
CA ILE A 12 -2.85 5.96 -2.18
C ILE A 12 -3.56 7.13 -1.48
N PHE A 13 -4.72 6.89 -0.87
CA PHE A 13 -5.45 7.93 -0.17
C PHE A 13 -4.62 8.52 0.98
N LEU A 14 -3.99 7.67 1.80
CA LEU A 14 -3.16 8.11 2.91
C LEU A 14 -1.92 8.90 2.44
N GLU A 15 -1.27 8.47 1.37
CA GLU A 15 -0.05 9.11 0.85
C GLU A 15 -0.33 10.43 0.10
N PHE A 16 -1.38 10.47 -0.72
CA PHE A 16 -1.60 11.57 -1.67
C PHE A 16 -2.66 12.59 -1.21
N THR A 17 -3.24 12.44 -0.01
CA THR A 17 -4.15 13.46 0.54
C THR A 17 -3.34 14.63 1.09
N SER A 18 -3.78 15.86 0.79
CA SER A 18 -3.12 17.07 1.29
C SER A 18 -3.06 17.07 2.83
N PRO A 19 -1.94 17.52 3.44
CA PRO A 19 -1.84 17.75 4.88
C PRO A 19 -2.93 18.68 5.46
N ASP A 20 -3.52 19.54 4.63
CA ASP A 20 -4.65 20.41 5.04
C ASP A 20 -5.96 19.64 5.29
N LEU A 21 -6.07 18.41 4.77
CA LEU A 21 -7.27 17.57 4.83
C LEU A 21 -7.09 16.32 5.70
N LEU A 22 -5.85 15.82 5.81
CA LEU A 22 -5.50 14.66 6.61
C LEU A 22 -4.19 14.94 7.34
N ASP A 23 -4.21 14.79 8.67
CA ASP A 23 -3.00 14.88 9.48
C ASP A 23 -1.98 13.83 9.01
N PRO A 24 -0.77 14.25 8.58
CA PRO A 24 0.27 13.34 8.14
C PRO A 24 0.64 12.28 9.19
N ASP A 25 0.63 12.63 10.48
CA ASP A 25 0.98 11.69 11.55
C ASP A 25 -0.09 10.59 11.65
N CYS A 26 -1.37 10.95 11.54
CA CYS A 26 -2.46 9.97 11.48
C CYS A 26 -2.40 9.10 10.21
N ALA A 27 -1.96 9.67 9.08
CA ALA A 27 -1.80 8.92 7.83
C ALA A 27 -0.70 7.86 7.95
N VAL A 28 0.43 8.23 8.58
CA VAL A 28 1.54 7.32 8.88
C VAL A 28 1.10 6.23 9.84
N GLU A 29 0.45 6.56 10.96
CA GLU A 29 -0.02 5.57 11.94
C GLU A 29 -0.98 4.54 11.30
N ALA A 30 -1.89 5.00 10.44
CA ALA A 30 -2.78 4.11 9.70
C ALA A 30 -2.01 3.19 8.73
N MET A 31 -0.98 3.70 8.05
CA MET A 31 -0.12 2.91 7.17
C MET A 31 0.69 1.87 7.95
N GLU A 32 1.20 2.22 9.12
CA GLU A 32 1.91 1.31 10.03
C GLU A 32 1.01 0.16 10.48
N GLY A 33 -0.26 0.43 10.80
CA GLY A 33 -1.24 -0.60 11.12
C GLY A 33 -1.47 -1.58 9.97
N ILE A 34 -1.61 -1.07 8.74
CA ILE A 34 -1.74 -1.91 7.53
C ILE A 34 -0.47 -2.75 7.32
N SER A 35 0.69 -2.12 7.48
CA SER A 35 2.00 -2.76 7.35
C SER A 35 2.16 -3.93 8.33
N ALA A 36 1.86 -3.71 9.61
CA ALA A 36 1.95 -4.73 10.66
C ALA A 36 1.05 -5.95 10.37
N GLU A 37 -0.20 -5.72 9.94
CA GLU A 37 -1.11 -6.81 9.61
C GLU A 37 -0.61 -7.62 8.40
N LEU A 38 -0.12 -6.94 7.35
CA LEU A 38 0.42 -7.63 6.17
C LEU A 38 1.73 -8.36 6.45
N GLN A 39 2.58 -7.82 7.33
CA GLN A 39 3.82 -8.48 7.77
C GLN A 39 3.55 -9.74 8.61
N SER A 40 2.38 -9.83 9.26
CA SER A 40 1.97 -11.00 10.04
C SER A 40 1.59 -12.21 9.18
N LEU A 41 1.38 -12.01 7.87
CA LEU A 41 1.11 -13.09 6.93
C LEU A 41 2.32 -14.02 6.78
N ASN A 42 2.06 -15.26 6.39
CA ASN A 42 3.14 -16.18 6.04
C ASN A 42 3.90 -15.70 4.79
N HIS A 43 5.09 -16.26 4.56
CA HIS A 43 5.96 -15.85 3.44
C HIS A 43 5.28 -15.96 2.07
N GLU A 44 4.55 -17.06 1.82
CA GLU A 44 3.88 -17.29 0.53
C GLU A 44 2.80 -16.24 0.27
N ASP A 45 2.00 -15.91 1.29
CA ASP A 45 0.95 -14.90 1.19
C ASP A 45 1.53 -13.49 1.02
N ARG A 46 2.66 -13.17 1.66
CA ARG A 46 3.36 -11.88 1.46
C ARG A 46 3.89 -11.74 0.03
N ASP A 47 4.56 -12.77 -0.50
CA ASP A 47 5.03 -12.78 -1.88
C ASP A 47 3.88 -12.64 -2.88
N ASN A 48 2.78 -13.37 -2.64
CA ASN A 48 1.58 -13.27 -3.45
C ASN A 48 0.99 -11.85 -3.41
N MET A 49 0.93 -11.23 -2.24
CA MET A 49 0.43 -9.86 -2.09
C MET A 49 1.33 -8.85 -2.82
N ALA A 50 2.65 -8.97 -2.67
CA ALA A 50 3.62 -8.12 -3.35
C ALA A 50 3.47 -8.19 -4.88
N ASN A 51 3.31 -9.40 -5.43
CA ASN A 51 3.06 -9.61 -6.85
C ASN A 51 1.72 -9.02 -7.30
N ILE A 52 0.68 -9.11 -6.46
CA ILE A 52 -0.63 -8.48 -6.75
C ILE A 52 -0.49 -6.95 -6.79
N PHE A 53 0.22 -6.33 -5.85
CA PHE A 53 0.44 -4.87 -5.84
C PHE A 53 1.21 -4.42 -7.08
N LYS A 54 2.32 -5.11 -7.42
CA LYS A 54 3.10 -4.85 -8.63
C LYS A 54 2.25 -4.97 -9.90
N ASN A 55 1.33 -5.93 -9.97
CA ASN A 55 0.38 -6.04 -11.08
C ASN A 55 -0.70 -4.96 -11.07
N LEU A 56 -1.21 -4.57 -9.90
CA LEU A 56 -2.19 -3.50 -9.74
C LEU A 56 -1.62 -2.13 -10.12
N SER A 57 -0.32 -1.89 -9.93
CA SER A 57 0.37 -0.65 -10.30
C SER A 57 0.07 -0.20 -11.74
N LYS A 58 -0.09 -1.16 -12.66
CA LYS A 58 -0.40 -0.95 -14.08
C LYS A 58 -1.76 -0.29 -14.32
N LYS A 59 -2.63 -0.23 -13.31
CA LYS A 59 -3.97 0.39 -13.37
C LYS A 59 -4.00 1.84 -12.92
N TYR A 60 -2.91 2.34 -12.34
CA TYR A 60 -2.77 3.72 -11.89
C TYR A 60 -1.85 4.48 -12.86
N THR A 61 -1.83 5.82 -12.77
CA THR A 61 -1.06 6.70 -13.66
C THR A 61 -0.10 7.59 -12.86
N SER A 62 0.98 8.03 -13.51
CA SER A 62 2.01 8.89 -12.91
C SER A 62 2.54 8.32 -11.58
N ASP A 63 2.70 9.18 -10.58
CA ASP A 63 3.35 8.95 -9.29
C ASP A 63 2.64 7.85 -8.51
N LYS A 64 1.32 7.70 -8.68
CA LYS A 64 0.54 6.62 -8.06
C LYS A 64 0.95 5.26 -8.60
N ALA A 65 1.28 5.14 -9.88
CA ALA A 65 1.72 3.86 -10.45
C ALA A 65 3.08 3.45 -9.87
N GLU A 66 4.00 4.41 -9.70
CA GLU A 66 5.31 4.15 -9.10
C GLU A 66 5.21 3.83 -7.62
N TYR A 67 4.44 4.62 -6.86
CA TYR A 67 4.15 4.36 -5.46
C TYR A 67 3.61 2.94 -5.23
N VAL A 68 2.57 2.54 -5.98
CA VAL A 68 1.98 1.19 -5.83
C VAL A 68 2.95 0.07 -6.22
N ARG A 69 3.87 0.33 -7.15
CA ARG A 69 4.90 -0.65 -7.53
C ARG A 69 5.90 -0.91 -6.41
N ASN A 70 6.26 0.14 -5.67
CA ASN A 70 7.23 0.12 -4.57
C ASN A 70 6.60 -0.11 -3.20
N LEU A 71 5.27 -0.10 -3.13
CA LEU A 71 4.51 -0.28 -1.89
C LEU A 71 4.87 -1.57 -1.12
N PRO A 72 5.13 -2.73 -1.77
CA PRO A 72 5.57 -3.92 -1.05
C PRO A 72 6.86 -3.71 -0.25
N GLU A 73 7.85 -3.04 -0.84
CA GLU A 73 9.10 -2.69 -0.19
C GLU A 73 8.86 -1.69 0.97
N SER A 74 8.03 -0.67 0.75
CA SER A 74 7.67 0.32 1.79
C SER A 74 6.93 -0.30 2.99
N LEU A 75 6.12 -1.33 2.76
CA LEU A 75 5.40 -2.06 3.80
C LEU A 75 6.24 -3.18 4.44
N GLY A 76 7.50 -3.38 4.02
CA GLY A 76 8.38 -4.41 4.59
C GLY A 76 7.86 -5.84 4.41
N ILE A 77 7.07 -6.10 3.37
CA ILE A 77 6.54 -7.44 3.09
C ILE A 77 7.41 -8.25 2.14
N ILE A 78 8.47 -7.65 1.56
CA ILE A 78 9.52 -8.29 0.75
C ILE A 78 10.90 -7.71 1.06
#